data_AF-A0A3R7XM92-F1
#
_entry.id   AF-A0A3R7XM92-F1
#
_cell.length_a   1.000
_cell.length_b   1.000
_cell.length_c   1.000
_cell.angle_alpha   90.00
_cell.angle_beta   90.00
_cell.angle_gamma   90.00
#
_symmetry.space_group_name_H-M   'P 1'
#
loop_
_entity.id
_entity.type
_entity.pdbx_description
1 polymer ?
#
loop_
_entity_poly.entity_id
_entity_poly.type
_entity_poly.pdbx_seq_one_letter_code
_entity_poly.pdbx_strand_id
1 'polypeptide(L)'
;MPAPAPKPVDFTLKGRVTICGTTEPAVGATVTVKSGKGKKLYELTTDSRGEYSVSLRADTRYSIYITMKECLPAEEFIIEKGQYDPVKTPLVTVDHCLTKPKLNEPIRLNNIHYDFDKATIRPDARPELNRLVAYLLDNPNIRVEMSSHTDSRGSDAYNLRLSQQRANSVKAYLVEHGIESSRILSVGYGETRLLNRCANGVPCSEEEHQLNRRTEMKVIE
;
A
#
# COMPACT_ATOMS: atom_id res chain seq x y z
N MET A 1 39.96 -33.72 16.94
CA MET A 1 39.16 -33.13 15.85
C MET A 1 38.67 -31.77 16.31
N PRO A 2 38.85 -30.68 15.54
CA PRO A 2 38.27 -29.39 15.91
C PRO A 2 36.75 -29.48 15.89
N ALA A 3 36.08 -28.80 16.83
CA ALA A 3 34.63 -28.71 16.87
C ALA A 3 34.11 -28.04 15.59
N PRO A 4 32.95 -28.48 15.04
CA PRO A 4 32.37 -27.83 13.87
C PRO A 4 32.07 -26.35 14.19
N ALA A 5 32.36 -25.47 13.23
CA ALA A 5 32.11 -24.04 13.37
C ALA A 5 30.62 -23.79 13.70
N PRO A 6 30.31 -22.82 14.58
CA PRO A 6 28.93 -22.47 14.90
C PRO A 6 28.19 -22.06 13.61
N LYS A 7 26.98 -22.60 13.43
CA LYS A 7 26.16 -22.27 12.26
C LYS A 7 25.83 -20.76 12.28
N PRO A 8 25.93 -20.06 11.13
CA PRO A 8 25.46 -18.68 11.02
C PRO A 8 24.00 -18.58 11.45
N VAL A 9 23.68 -17.57 12.25
CA VAL A 9 22.31 -17.27 12.72
C VAL A 9 21.72 -16.03 12.06
N ASP A 10 22.55 -15.27 11.35
CA ASP A 10 22.19 -14.00 10.73
C ASP A 10 22.30 -14.09 9.21
N PHE A 11 21.35 -13.46 8.52
CA PHE A 11 21.38 -13.24 7.08
C PHE A 11 21.41 -11.74 6.79
N THR A 12 21.94 -11.36 5.63
CA THR A 12 21.93 -9.97 5.17
C THR A 12 20.72 -9.75 4.30
N LEU A 13 19.86 -8.79 4.67
CA LEU A 13 18.83 -8.25 3.81
C LEU A 13 19.40 -7.04 3.08
N LYS A 14 19.45 -7.12 1.75
CA LYS A 14 19.77 -6.00 0.86
C LYS A 14 18.54 -5.65 0.04
N GLY A 15 18.39 -4.38 -0.32
CA GLY A 15 17.33 -3.99 -1.23
C GLY A 15 17.63 -2.67 -1.92
N ARG A 16 16.96 -2.43 -3.04
CA ARG A 16 16.93 -1.14 -3.71
C ARG A 16 15.52 -0.57 -3.70
N VAL A 17 15.41 0.72 -3.38
CA VAL A 17 14.16 1.47 -3.39
C VAL A 17 14.16 2.46 -4.56
N THR A 18 13.14 2.41 -5.41
CA THR A 18 12.96 3.32 -6.55
C THR A 18 11.62 4.03 -6.51
N ILE A 19 11.42 5.04 -7.38
CA ILE A 19 10.09 5.59 -7.62
C ILE A 19 9.37 4.72 -8.65
N CYS A 20 8.17 4.23 -8.31
CA CYS A 20 7.41 3.31 -9.17
C CYS A 20 7.19 3.90 -10.57
N GLY A 21 7.41 3.09 -11.60
CA GLY A 21 7.29 3.52 -13.02
C GLY A 21 8.50 4.29 -13.56
N THR A 22 9.57 4.44 -12.78
CA THR A 22 10.81 5.12 -13.19
C THR A 22 12.05 4.30 -12.84
N THR A 23 13.22 4.74 -13.31
CA THR A 23 14.54 4.24 -12.87
C THR A 23 15.15 5.10 -11.75
N GLU A 24 14.42 6.12 -11.28
CA GLU A 24 14.89 7.06 -10.27
C GLU A 24 15.06 6.36 -8.92
N PRO A 25 16.26 6.41 -8.30
CA PRO A 25 16.44 5.90 -6.95
C PRO A 25 15.71 6.77 -5.93
N ALA A 26 15.02 6.16 -4.97
CA ALA A 26 14.41 6.86 -3.86
C ALA A 26 15.48 7.19 -2.81
N VAL A 27 16.33 8.17 -3.09
CA VAL A 27 17.47 8.57 -2.24
C VAL A 27 16.96 9.20 -0.94
N GLY A 28 17.47 8.73 0.20
CA GLY A 28 17.06 9.22 1.52
C GLY A 28 15.70 8.71 2.00
N ALA A 29 15.12 7.69 1.33
CA ALA A 29 13.97 6.97 1.86
C ALA A 29 14.33 6.29 3.19
N THR A 30 13.42 6.37 4.16
CA THR A 30 13.61 5.79 5.49
C THR A 30 13.11 4.36 5.51
N VAL A 31 14.00 3.42 5.81
CA VAL A 31 13.71 1.99 5.98
C VAL A 31 13.69 1.68 7.47
N THR A 32 12.50 1.41 8.00
CA THR A 32 12.29 1.03 9.40
C THR A 32 12.08 -0.46 9.52
N VAL A 33 12.93 -1.14 10.30
CA VAL A 33 12.80 -2.56 10.61
C VAL A 33 12.34 -2.73 12.05
N LYS A 34 11.17 -3.35 12.24
CA LYS A 34 10.62 -3.68 13.55
C LYS A 34 10.67 -5.19 13.78
N SER A 35 10.99 -5.60 15.01
CA SER A 35 10.82 -7.00 15.42
C SER A 35 9.36 -7.30 15.72
N GLY A 36 8.94 -8.57 15.64
CA GLY A 36 7.58 -9.02 15.97
C GLY A 36 7.07 -8.67 17.36
N LYS A 37 7.92 -8.17 18.28
CA LYS A 37 7.53 -7.59 19.58
C LYS A 37 7.23 -6.08 19.51
N GLY A 38 7.14 -5.49 18.32
CA GLY A 38 6.87 -4.06 18.10
C GLY A 38 8.06 -3.12 18.40
N LYS A 39 9.17 -3.64 18.95
CA LYS A 39 10.37 -2.84 19.20
C LYS A 39 11.04 -2.51 17.86
N LYS A 40 11.14 -1.21 17.56
CA LYS A 40 11.96 -0.65 16.48
C LYS A 40 13.40 -1.09 16.70
N LEU A 41 13.98 -1.79 15.73
CA LEU A 41 15.34 -2.33 15.82
C LEU A 41 16.32 -1.48 15.00
N TYR A 42 15.93 -1.16 13.77
CA TYR A 42 16.77 -0.41 12.85
C TYR A 42 15.96 0.68 12.16
N GLU A 43 16.61 1.80 11.92
CA GLU A 43 16.16 2.85 11.03
C GLU A 43 17.35 3.23 10.15
N LEU A 44 17.17 3.08 8.85
CA LEU A 44 18.20 3.28 7.84
C LEU A 44 17.67 4.28 6.82
N THR A 45 18.58 4.94 6.13
CA THR A 45 18.28 5.76 4.97
C THR A 45 18.94 5.16 3.75
N THR A 46 18.21 5.09 2.63
CA THR A 46 18.77 4.62 1.36
C THR A 46 19.89 5.51 0.85
N ASP A 47 20.90 4.92 0.22
CA ASP A 47 22.05 5.63 -0.35
C ASP A 47 21.71 6.38 -1.66
N SER A 48 22.73 6.98 -2.30
CA SER A 48 22.58 7.69 -3.58
C SER A 48 22.10 6.82 -4.75
N ARG A 49 22.14 5.49 -4.60
CA ARG A 49 21.64 4.51 -5.58
C ARG A 49 20.28 3.92 -5.15
N GLY A 50 19.73 4.39 -4.03
CA GLY A 50 18.49 3.90 -3.44
C GLY A 50 18.69 2.58 -2.67
N GLU A 51 19.91 2.16 -2.41
CA GLU A 51 20.20 0.87 -1.77
C GLU A 51 20.17 0.97 -0.23
N TYR A 52 19.73 -0.10 0.42
CA TYR A 52 19.88 -0.32 1.85
C TYR A 52 20.39 -1.74 2.13
N SER A 53 21.00 -1.93 3.30
CA SER A 53 21.47 -3.25 3.76
C SER A 53 21.42 -3.34 5.28
N VAL A 54 20.97 -4.48 5.79
CA VAL A 54 20.87 -4.76 7.23
C VAL A 54 21.09 -6.24 7.51
N SER A 55 21.78 -6.55 8.61
CA SER A 55 21.95 -7.93 9.08
C SER A 55 20.86 -8.28 10.09
N LEU A 56 20.15 -9.39 9.85
CA LEU A 56 18.98 -9.81 10.61
C LEU A 56 19.13 -11.26 11.06
N ARG A 57 18.72 -11.55 12.30
CA ARG A 57 18.66 -12.93 12.83
C ARG A 57 17.53 -13.72 12.18
N ALA A 58 17.80 -14.94 11.72
CA ALA A 58 16.78 -15.83 11.14
C ALA A 58 15.72 -16.33 12.13
N ASP A 59 16.00 -16.28 13.44
CA ASP A 59 15.10 -16.75 14.50
C ASP A 59 14.01 -15.75 14.91
N THR A 60 13.90 -14.63 14.19
CA THR A 60 13.04 -13.50 14.53
C THR A 60 12.14 -13.12 13.35
N ARG A 61 10.89 -12.77 13.65
CA ARG A 61 9.95 -12.18 12.67
C ARG A 61 10.19 -10.68 12.56
N TYR A 62 10.21 -10.14 11.34
CA TYR A 62 10.40 -8.71 11.08
C TYR A 62 9.26 -8.13 10.24
N SER A 63 8.96 -6.86 10.51
CA SER A 63 8.11 -6.00 9.69
C SER A 63 8.96 -4.84 9.18
N ILE A 64 9.01 -4.67 7.86
CA ILE A 64 9.80 -3.64 7.19
C ILE A 64 8.84 -2.61 6.58
N TYR A 65 9.03 -1.36 6.98
CA TYR A 65 8.27 -0.21 6.51
C TYR A 65 9.21 0.76 5.80
N ILE A 66 8.83 1.19 4.61
CA ILE A 66 9.63 2.13 3.82
C ILE A 66 8.79 3.37 3.56
N THR A 67 9.30 4.53 3.95
CA THR A 67 8.65 5.83 3.79
C THR A 67 9.59 6.83 3.14
N MET A 68 9.00 7.79 2.43
CA MET A 68 9.72 8.94 1.90
C MET A 68 8.74 10.09 1.79
N LYS A 69 9.20 11.32 2.09
CA LYS A 69 8.38 12.52 1.96
C LYS A 69 7.79 12.61 0.54
N GLU A 70 6.56 13.11 0.42
CA GLU A 70 5.79 13.20 -0.84
C GLU A 70 5.44 11.87 -1.52
N CYS A 71 5.84 10.72 -0.97
CA CYS A 71 5.52 9.41 -1.52
C CYS A 71 4.57 8.65 -0.59
N LEU A 72 3.67 7.85 -1.18
CA LEU A 72 2.95 6.83 -0.43
C LEU A 72 3.97 5.83 0.13
N PRO A 73 3.87 5.44 1.42
CA PRO A 73 4.70 4.38 1.95
C PRO A 73 4.59 3.10 1.11
N ALA A 74 5.63 2.27 1.10
CA ALA A 74 5.57 0.96 0.46
C ALA A 74 4.63 0.02 1.24
N GLU A 75 4.15 -1.03 0.57
CA GLU A 75 3.48 -2.14 1.26
C GLU A 75 4.41 -2.73 2.33
N GLU A 76 3.84 -3.05 3.49
CA GLU A 76 4.60 -3.66 4.57
C GLU A 76 5.18 -5.01 4.11
N PHE A 77 6.49 -5.15 4.22
CA PHE A 77 7.17 -6.39 3.91
C PHE A 77 7.47 -7.16 5.20
N ILE A 78 6.94 -8.38 5.28
CA ILE A 78 7.04 -9.24 6.46
C ILE A 78 8.01 -10.38 6.16
N ILE A 79 8.98 -10.55 7.05
CA ILE A 79 9.86 -11.72 7.07
C ILE A 79 9.45 -12.57 8.27
N GLU A 80 8.96 -13.78 8.00
CA GLU A 80 8.58 -14.73 9.04
C GLU A 80 9.81 -15.40 9.68
N LYS A 81 9.64 -15.83 10.93
CA LYS A 81 10.70 -16.54 11.65
C LYS A 81 11.09 -17.81 10.90
N GLY A 82 12.38 -17.98 10.66
CA GLY A 82 12.94 -19.15 9.96
C GLY A 82 12.65 -19.19 8.46
N GLN A 83 12.10 -18.11 7.88
CA GLN A 83 11.84 -18.02 6.44
C GLN A 83 13.12 -18.15 5.60
N TYR A 84 14.24 -17.65 6.11
CA TYR A 84 15.55 -17.74 5.47
C TYR A 84 16.52 -18.54 6.34
N ASP A 85 17.24 -19.47 5.71
CA ASP A 85 18.31 -20.25 6.34
C ASP A 85 19.64 -19.55 6.07
N PRO A 86 20.31 -18.96 7.09
CA PRO A 86 21.57 -18.25 6.91
C PRO A 86 22.70 -19.06 6.28
N VAL A 87 22.66 -20.39 6.37
CA VAL A 87 23.66 -21.27 5.74
C VAL A 87 23.45 -21.34 4.23
N LYS A 88 22.20 -21.37 3.79
CA LYS A 88 21.84 -21.53 2.36
C LYS A 88 21.60 -20.19 1.67
N THR A 89 21.10 -19.22 2.41
CA THR A 89 20.65 -17.91 1.92
C THR A 89 21.23 -16.81 2.82
N PRO A 90 22.56 -16.62 2.80
CA PRO A 90 23.22 -15.59 3.60
C PRO A 90 22.91 -14.16 3.12
N LEU A 91 22.43 -14.02 1.87
CA LEU A 91 22.01 -12.77 1.26
C LEU A 91 20.59 -12.92 0.70
N VAL A 92 19.69 -12.04 1.15
CA VAL A 92 18.32 -11.91 0.67
C VAL A 92 18.20 -10.54 0.03
N THR A 93 17.77 -10.50 -1.23
CA THR A 93 17.55 -9.24 -1.96
C THR A 93 16.05 -9.00 -2.10
N VAL A 94 15.58 -7.84 -1.63
CA VAL A 94 14.18 -7.42 -1.77
C VAL A 94 14.13 -5.98 -2.24
N ASP A 95 13.71 -5.78 -3.47
CA ASP A 95 13.54 -4.45 -4.04
C ASP A 95 12.12 -3.94 -3.78
N HIS A 96 12.01 -2.63 -3.59
CA HIS A 96 10.74 -1.95 -3.35
C HIS A 96 10.63 -0.74 -4.28
N CYS A 97 9.40 -0.32 -4.56
CA CYS A 97 9.17 0.98 -5.16
C CYS A 97 8.18 1.79 -4.33
N LEU A 98 8.39 3.11 -4.30
CA LEU A 98 7.50 4.07 -3.66
C LEU A 98 6.68 4.78 -4.73
N THR A 99 5.37 4.88 -4.51
CA THR A 99 4.49 5.60 -5.43
C THR A 99 4.52 7.08 -5.05
N LYS A 100 4.99 7.94 -5.95
CA LYS A 100 4.92 9.40 -5.79
C LYS A 100 3.64 9.92 -6.46
N PRO A 101 2.63 10.37 -5.70
CA PRO A 101 1.40 10.88 -6.30
C PRO A 101 1.64 12.15 -7.12
N LYS A 102 1.05 12.19 -8.31
CA LYS A 102 1.01 13.38 -9.16
C LYS A 102 -0.34 14.06 -8.99
N LEU A 103 -0.32 15.39 -9.12
CA LEU A 103 -1.53 16.20 -9.03
C LEU A 103 -2.54 15.74 -10.10
N ASN A 104 -3.78 15.50 -9.67
CA ASN A 104 -4.89 15.06 -10.52
C ASN A 104 -4.70 13.70 -11.23
N GLU A 105 -3.72 12.88 -10.82
CA GLU A 105 -3.56 11.52 -11.34
C GLU A 105 -4.14 10.48 -10.35
N PRO A 106 -5.08 9.63 -10.78
CA PRO A 106 -5.66 8.61 -9.90
C PRO A 106 -4.66 7.49 -9.61
N ILE A 107 -4.56 7.14 -8.34
CA ILE A 107 -3.83 5.98 -7.85
C ILE A 107 -4.85 4.99 -7.31
N ARG A 108 -4.84 3.78 -7.89
CA ARG A 108 -5.65 2.69 -7.39
C ARG A 108 -5.13 2.22 -6.04
N LEU A 109 -6.01 2.15 -5.06
CA LEU A 109 -5.70 1.56 -3.77
C LEU A 109 -5.93 0.05 -3.83
N ASN A 110 -4.89 -0.71 -3.50
CA ASN A 110 -4.93 -2.16 -3.54
C ASN A 110 -5.79 -2.69 -2.39
N ASN A 111 -6.42 -3.85 -2.59
CA ASN A 111 -7.11 -4.60 -1.53
C ASN A 111 -8.23 -3.86 -0.78
N ILE A 112 -8.73 -2.72 -1.30
CA ILE A 112 -9.97 -2.11 -0.81
C ILE A 112 -11.15 -2.83 -1.46
N HIS A 113 -11.42 -4.03 -0.92
CA HIS A 113 -12.58 -4.81 -1.28
C HIS A 113 -13.77 -4.44 -0.41
N TYR A 114 -14.95 -4.54 -0.99
CA TYR A 114 -16.21 -4.43 -0.28
C TYR A 114 -16.97 -5.73 -0.50
N ASP A 115 -17.67 -6.21 0.52
CA ASP A 115 -18.63 -7.29 0.30
C ASP A 115 -19.73 -6.80 -0.66
N PHE A 116 -20.40 -7.75 -1.31
CA PHE A 116 -21.56 -7.47 -2.15
C PHE A 116 -22.59 -6.66 -1.36
N ASP A 117 -23.05 -5.54 -1.94
CA ASP A 117 -24.00 -4.59 -1.34
C ASP A 117 -23.58 -3.97 0.01
N LYS A 118 -22.29 -3.99 0.36
CA LYS A 118 -21.78 -3.30 1.56
C LYS A 118 -20.84 -2.15 1.23
N ALA A 119 -20.85 -1.17 2.13
CA ALA A 119 -19.90 -0.06 2.17
C ALA A 119 -18.93 -0.15 3.37
N THR A 120 -19.03 -1.20 4.18
CA THR A 120 -18.18 -1.39 5.37
C THR A 120 -16.74 -1.72 4.94
N ILE A 121 -15.77 -1.03 5.53
CA ILE A 121 -14.35 -1.31 5.35
C ILE A 121 -14.03 -2.64 6.02
N ARG A 122 -13.53 -3.58 5.22
CA ARG A 122 -13.12 -4.89 5.69
C ARG A 122 -11.75 -4.82 6.39
N PRO A 123 -11.44 -5.77 7.30
CA PRO A 123 -10.16 -5.80 8.00
C PRO A 123 -8.94 -5.90 7.07
N ASP A 124 -9.07 -6.57 5.93
CA ASP A 124 -8.03 -6.74 4.91
C ASP A 124 -7.72 -5.44 4.13
N ALA A 125 -8.65 -4.48 4.09
CA ALA A 125 -8.43 -3.15 3.51
C ALA A 125 -7.69 -2.19 4.45
N ARG A 126 -7.66 -2.48 5.76
CA ARG A 126 -7.06 -1.58 6.78
C ARG A 126 -5.57 -1.32 6.57
N PRO A 127 -4.72 -2.30 6.20
CA PRO A 127 -3.30 -2.03 5.94
C PRO A 127 -3.09 -0.97 4.86
N GLU A 128 -3.85 -1.04 3.76
CA GLU A 128 -3.77 -0.05 2.68
C GLU A 128 -4.25 1.33 3.14
N LEU A 129 -5.36 1.38 3.88
CA LEU A 129 -5.87 2.65 4.43
C LEU A 129 -4.92 3.26 5.46
N ASN A 130 -4.28 2.45 6.30
CA ASN A 130 -3.27 2.91 7.24
C ASN A 130 -2.04 3.49 6.52
N ARG A 131 -1.68 2.93 5.37
CA ARG A 131 -0.64 3.45 4.48
C ARG A 131 -1.00 4.86 3.98
N LEU A 132 -2.26 5.04 3.59
CA LEU A 132 -2.79 6.35 3.18
C LEU A 132 -2.85 7.35 4.35
N VAL A 133 -3.25 6.90 5.55
CA VAL A 133 -3.22 7.75 6.77
C VAL A 133 -1.81 8.25 7.04
N ALA A 134 -0.81 7.36 7.04
CA ALA A 134 0.59 7.73 7.25
C ALA A 134 1.05 8.78 6.23
N TYR A 135 0.72 8.57 4.95
CA TYR A 135 1.00 9.54 3.90
C TYR A 135 0.36 10.92 4.15
N LEU A 136 -0.91 10.96 4.55
CA LEU A 136 -1.63 12.22 4.78
C LEU A 136 -1.18 12.95 6.05
N LEU A 137 -0.69 12.22 7.05
CA LEU A 137 -0.06 12.78 8.25
C LEU A 137 1.32 13.38 7.94
N ASP A 138 2.14 12.68 7.16
CA ASP A 138 3.47 13.15 6.75
C ASP A 138 3.40 14.35 5.78
N ASN A 139 2.26 14.54 5.11
CA ASN A 139 2.05 15.60 4.13
C ASN A 139 0.81 16.43 4.49
N PRO A 140 0.85 17.27 5.54
CA PRO A 140 -0.32 17.94 6.10
C PRO A 140 -1.02 18.93 5.15
N ASN A 141 -0.30 19.44 4.15
CA ASN A 141 -0.82 20.41 3.19
C ASN A 141 -1.55 19.76 1.99
N ILE A 142 -1.51 18.44 1.87
CA ILE A 142 -2.09 17.74 0.73
C ILE A 142 -3.60 17.52 0.96
N ARG A 143 -4.38 17.78 -0.08
CA ARG A 143 -5.79 17.40 -0.19
C ARG A 143 -5.94 16.23 -1.14
N VAL A 144 -6.91 15.35 -0.88
CA VAL A 144 -7.16 14.17 -1.70
C VAL A 144 -8.63 14.02 -2.06
N GLU A 145 -8.88 13.54 -3.27
CA GLU A 145 -10.14 12.95 -3.68
C GLU A 145 -10.07 11.43 -3.46
N MET A 146 -11.02 10.89 -2.69
CA MET A 146 -11.28 9.47 -2.54
C MET A 146 -12.47 9.10 -3.42
N SER A 147 -12.20 8.33 -4.46
CA SER A 147 -13.16 8.00 -5.50
C SER A 147 -13.51 6.51 -5.42
N SER A 148 -14.78 6.16 -5.54
CA SER A 148 -15.21 4.75 -5.60
C SER A 148 -16.02 4.48 -6.87
N HIS A 149 -15.89 3.26 -7.36
CA HIS A 149 -16.49 2.81 -8.62
C HIS A 149 -17.21 1.47 -8.43
N THR A 150 -18.22 1.23 -9.26
CA THR A 150 -18.94 -0.05 -9.34
C THR A 150 -18.68 -0.70 -10.70
N ASP A 151 -19.07 -1.97 -10.82
CA ASP A 151 -19.29 -2.57 -12.13
C ASP A 151 -20.65 -2.13 -12.68
N SER A 152 -20.95 -2.55 -13.92
CA SER A 152 -22.16 -2.19 -14.67
C SER A 152 -23.42 -2.97 -14.28
N ARG A 153 -23.33 -3.87 -13.29
CA ARG A 153 -24.48 -4.68 -12.88
C ARG A 153 -25.29 -3.91 -11.86
N GLY A 154 -26.60 -3.83 -12.08
CA GLY A 154 -27.51 -3.02 -11.27
C GLY A 154 -28.01 -1.80 -12.04
N SER A 155 -28.75 -0.92 -11.38
CA SER A 155 -29.16 0.36 -11.98
C SER A 155 -28.13 1.45 -11.70
N ASP A 156 -27.98 2.39 -12.63
CA ASP A 156 -27.06 3.51 -12.54
C ASP A 156 -27.24 4.28 -11.21
N ALA A 157 -28.49 4.54 -10.82
CA ALA A 157 -28.83 5.24 -9.59
C ALA A 157 -28.42 4.46 -8.33
N TYR A 158 -28.58 3.13 -8.34
CA TYR A 158 -28.12 2.27 -7.26
C TYR A 158 -26.59 2.27 -7.18
N ASN A 159 -25.91 2.12 -8.32
CA ASN A 159 -24.45 2.10 -8.42
C ASN A 159 -23.80 3.43 -8.00
N LEU A 160 -24.43 4.55 -8.35
CA LEU A 160 -24.01 5.87 -7.90
C LEU A 160 -24.12 6.01 -6.37
N ARG A 161 -25.24 5.59 -5.78
CA ARG A 161 -25.41 5.61 -4.31
C ARG A 161 -24.41 4.70 -3.60
N LEU A 162 -24.22 3.47 -4.10
CA LEU A 162 -23.32 2.48 -3.50
C LEU A 162 -21.86 2.96 -3.52
N SER A 163 -21.41 3.46 -4.67
CA SER A 163 -20.06 4.04 -4.77
C SER A 163 -19.88 5.25 -3.85
N GLN A 164 -20.87 6.14 -3.73
CA GLN A 164 -20.77 7.29 -2.82
C GLN A 164 -20.67 6.85 -1.35
N GLN A 165 -21.45 5.84 -0.95
CA GLN A 165 -21.36 5.27 0.40
C GLN A 165 -19.98 4.69 0.67
N ARG A 166 -19.40 3.97 -0.28
CA ARG A 166 -18.03 3.41 -0.18
C ARG A 166 -16.97 4.50 -0.03
N ALA A 167 -17.03 5.55 -0.85
CA ALA A 167 -16.13 6.69 -0.74
C ALA A 167 -16.27 7.41 0.61
N ASN A 168 -17.50 7.54 1.12
CA ASN A 168 -17.76 8.12 2.44
C ASN A 168 -17.22 7.26 3.59
N SER A 169 -17.30 5.93 3.50
CA SER A 169 -16.70 5.03 4.49
C SER A 169 -15.18 5.20 4.57
N VAL A 170 -14.51 5.30 3.42
CA VAL A 170 -13.06 5.56 3.38
C VAL A 170 -12.74 6.90 4.01
N LYS A 171 -13.48 7.96 3.65
CA LYS A 171 -13.33 9.27 4.30
C LYS A 171 -13.51 9.19 5.82
N ALA A 172 -14.56 8.52 6.29
CA ALA A 172 -14.82 8.36 7.72
C ALA A 172 -13.66 7.67 8.44
N TYR A 173 -13.10 6.61 7.85
CA TYR A 173 -11.92 5.93 8.41
C TYR A 173 -10.72 6.85 8.51
N LEU A 174 -10.40 7.60 7.45
CA LEU A 174 -9.27 8.54 7.48
C LEU A 174 -9.47 9.63 8.56
N VAL A 175 -10.70 10.14 8.71
CA VAL A 175 -11.04 11.13 9.74
C VAL A 175 -10.90 10.55 11.15
N GLU A 176 -11.37 9.32 11.38
CA GLU A 176 -11.19 8.61 12.65
C GLU A 176 -9.71 8.46 13.04
N HIS A 177 -8.82 8.37 12.04
CA HIS A 177 -7.38 8.25 12.23
C HIS A 177 -6.64 9.61 12.20
N GLY A 178 -7.38 10.72 12.38
CA GLY A 178 -6.80 12.05 12.62
C GLY A 178 -6.57 12.90 11.37
N ILE A 179 -7.07 12.51 10.20
CA ILE A 179 -7.03 13.37 9.01
C ILE A 179 -8.19 14.36 9.03
N GLU A 180 -7.91 15.63 8.79
CA GLU A 180 -8.97 16.64 8.72
C GLU A 180 -9.96 16.36 7.57
N SER A 181 -11.26 16.39 7.87
CA SER A 181 -12.33 16.10 6.90
C SER A 181 -12.33 17.05 5.70
N SER A 182 -11.85 18.29 5.87
CA SER A 182 -11.69 19.32 4.81
C SER A 182 -10.66 18.93 3.76
N ARG A 183 -9.69 18.06 4.12
CA ARG A 183 -8.64 17.55 3.23
C ARG A 183 -9.09 16.39 2.36
N ILE A 184 -10.29 15.85 2.60
CA ILE A 184 -10.79 14.65 1.92
C ILE A 184 -12.09 14.97 1.20
N LEU A 185 -12.05 14.92 -0.13
CA LEU A 185 -13.24 14.94 -0.99
C LEU A 185 -13.64 13.49 -1.29
N SER A 186 -14.86 13.06 -0.95
CA SER A 186 -15.34 11.71 -1.27
C SER A 186 -16.33 11.74 -2.43
N VAL A 187 -16.06 10.98 -3.50
CA VAL A 187 -16.88 10.97 -4.73
C VAL A 187 -17.23 9.55 -5.14
N GLY A 188 -18.52 9.25 -5.26
CA GLY A 188 -19.03 8.05 -5.91
C GLY A 188 -19.23 8.30 -7.40
N TYR A 189 -18.55 7.55 -8.27
CA TYR A 189 -18.73 7.64 -9.72
C TYR A 189 -19.70 6.58 -10.27
N GLY A 190 -20.12 5.62 -9.45
CA GLY A 190 -20.84 4.43 -9.91
C GLY A 190 -20.09 3.74 -11.04
N GLU A 191 -20.81 3.44 -12.11
CA GLU A 191 -20.29 2.82 -13.33
C GLU A 191 -19.93 3.85 -14.43
N THR A 192 -19.93 5.16 -14.14
CA THR A 192 -19.66 6.19 -15.17
C THR A 192 -18.21 6.23 -15.65
N ARG A 193 -17.31 5.51 -14.96
CA ARG A 193 -15.86 5.46 -15.25
C ARG A 193 -15.33 4.02 -15.23
N LEU A 194 -15.86 3.19 -16.12
CA LEU A 194 -15.39 1.82 -16.35
C LEU A 194 -13.99 1.82 -16.97
N LEU A 195 -13.16 0.84 -16.59
CA LEU A 195 -11.81 0.64 -17.12
C LEU A 195 -11.78 -0.27 -18.36
N ASN A 196 -12.91 -0.88 -18.70
CA ASN A 196 -13.02 -1.85 -19.77
C ASN A 196 -14.37 -1.72 -20.50
N ARG A 197 -14.60 -2.59 -21.48
CA ARG A 197 -15.81 -2.61 -22.32
C ARG A 197 -17.09 -3.06 -21.60
N CYS A 198 -17.04 -3.39 -20.31
CA CYS A 198 -18.14 -4.02 -19.58
C CYS A 198 -19.24 -3.05 -19.21
N ALA A 199 -19.80 -2.33 -20.19
CA ALA A 199 -20.95 -1.46 -20.03
C ALA A 199 -22.25 -2.27 -19.89
N ASN A 200 -23.36 -1.57 -19.64
CA ASN A 200 -24.68 -2.18 -19.46
C ASN A 200 -25.06 -3.05 -20.67
N GLY A 201 -25.43 -4.30 -20.40
CA GLY A 201 -25.78 -5.28 -21.43
C GLY A 201 -24.60 -5.94 -22.14
N VAL A 202 -23.35 -5.61 -21.81
CA VAL A 202 -22.17 -6.27 -22.38
C VAL A 202 -21.78 -7.48 -21.51
N PRO A 203 -21.76 -8.71 -22.06
CA PRO A 203 -21.28 -9.88 -21.33
C PRO A 203 -19.79 -9.75 -20.99
N CYS A 204 -19.47 -9.90 -19.71
CA CYS A 204 -18.11 -9.84 -19.20
C CYS A 204 -17.87 -10.92 -18.16
N SER A 205 -16.60 -11.27 -17.96
CA SER A 205 -16.21 -12.19 -16.90
C SER A 205 -16.28 -11.52 -15.53
N GLU A 206 -16.32 -12.32 -14.47
CA GLU A 206 -16.27 -11.78 -13.09
C GLU A 206 -14.97 -11.02 -12.83
N GLU A 207 -13.85 -11.45 -13.41
CA GLU A 207 -12.56 -10.77 -13.32
C GLU A 207 -12.63 -9.36 -13.93
N GLU A 208 -13.28 -9.23 -15.10
CA GLU A 208 -13.46 -7.93 -15.74
C GLU A 208 -14.36 -6.99 -14.93
N HIS A 209 -15.43 -7.50 -14.32
CA HIS A 209 -16.25 -6.72 -13.40
C HIS A 209 -15.47 -6.33 -12.14
N GLN A 210 -14.64 -7.23 -11.60
CA GLN A 210 -13.81 -6.97 -10.42
C GLN A 210 -12.78 -5.85 -10.65
N LEU A 211 -12.31 -5.64 -11.87
CA LEU A 211 -11.45 -4.50 -12.21
C LEU A 211 -12.18 -3.16 -12.03
N ASN A 212 -13.48 -3.10 -12.30
CA ASN A 212 -14.27 -1.87 -12.17
C ASN A 212 -14.64 -1.57 -10.71
N ARG A 213 -14.82 -2.60 -9.88
CA ARG A 213 -15.06 -2.47 -8.43
C ARG A 213 -13.77 -2.10 -7.71
N ARG A 214 -13.49 -0.80 -7.65
CA ARG A 214 -12.23 -0.27 -7.10
C ARG A 214 -12.44 1.05 -6.34
N THR A 215 -11.47 1.35 -5.51
CA THR A 215 -11.31 2.67 -4.89
C THR A 215 -10.01 3.28 -5.39
N GLU A 216 -10.05 4.56 -5.74
CA GLU A 216 -8.91 5.34 -6.16
C GLU A 216 -8.72 6.51 -5.19
N MET A 217 -7.47 6.94 -5.06
CA MET A 217 -7.14 8.23 -4.48
C MET A 217 -6.56 9.14 -5.56
N LYS A 218 -6.70 10.45 -5.39
CA LYS A 218 -6.06 11.43 -6.27
C LYS A 218 -5.67 12.64 -5.45
N VAL A 219 -4.44 13.11 -5.59
CA VAL A 219 -4.03 14.39 -4.98
C VAL A 219 -4.70 15.52 -5.74
N ILE A 220 -5.31 16.46 -5.01
CA ILE A 220 -5.98 17.64 -5.55
C ILE A 220 -5.40 18.91 -4.93
N GLU A 221 -5.69 20.05 -5.56
CA GLU A 221 -5.35 21.38 -5.05
C GLU A 221 -6.04 21.70 -3.72
#